data_AF-A0A1M3IFA1-F1
#
_entry.id   AF-A0A1M3IFA1-F1
#
_cell.length_a   1.000
_cell.length_b   1.000
_cell.length_c   1.000
_cell.angle_alpha   90.00
_cell.angle_beta   90.00
_cell.angle_gamma   90.00
#
_symmetry.space_group_name_H-M   'P 1'
#
loop_
_entity.id
_entity.type
_entity.pdbx_description
1 polymer ?
#
loop_
_entity_poly.entity_id
_entity_poly.type
_entity_poly.pdbx_seq_one_letter_code
_entity_poly.pdbx_strand_id
1 'polypeptide(L)'
;MMKSIIPVAAIALCSYMCSCNIINPAEKVPTFVYLDSVRVTSKELSRTGSTNSKVTSAWVYQDNNLVGVFGVPSSIPIPLEKAATIKILPGVSLDGLRNFQDQYDFYTFDTFTLQPQPGVQVRHTSTVEYTPAARIQIVCDFETGNTFRKTNADNTSDTTIVRTADKSKVFEGGGSGLIYLDASHPESENINTPDNYYTIPTGKSYIEINYKSDVDFQVGLQGSQSGTVVYEYPVVIKASDTWNKMYIGLESLVGTFNSSAYRIMLKATLPDGQATGYVLVDNIKIVSY
;
A
#
# COMPACT_ATOMS: atom_id res chain seq x y z
N MET A 1 -67.94 24.15 -48.99
CA MET A 1 -66.93 24.68 -48.04
C MET A 1 -66.39 23.51 -47.24
N MET A 2 -65.16 23.05 -47.52
CA MET A 2 -64.44 22.15 -46.60
C MET A 2 -62.97 22.54 -46.72
N LYS A 3 -62.49 23.35 -45.77
CA LYS A 3 -61.09 23.80 -45.71
C LYS A 3 -60.27 22.60 -45.23
N SER A 4 -59.37 22.11 -46.07
CA SER A 4 -58.35 21.14 -45.71
C SER A 4 -57.34 21.81 -44.77
N ILE A 5 -57.49 21.56 -43.46
CA ILE A 5 -56.56 22.02 -42.41
C ILE A 5 -55.69 20.84 -42.02
N ILE A 6 -54.82 20.37 -42.91
CA ILE A 6 -53.74 19.45 -42.54
C ILE A 6 -52.55 19.79 -43.45
N PRO A 7 -51.57 20.59 -42.95
CA PRO A 7 -50.23 19.99 -42.80
C PRO A 7 -49.39 20.52 -41.63
N VAL A 8 -49.92 21.33 -40.70
CA VAL A 8 -49.10 21.94 -39.64
C VAL A 8 -48.85 20.99 -38.46
N ALA A 9 -49.81 20.12 -38.13
CA ALA A 9 -49.68 19.18 -37.01
C ALA A 9 -48.65 18.06 -37.25
N ALA A 10 -48.37 17.70 -38.51
CA ALA A 10 -47.41 16.64 -38.84
C ALA A 10 -45.94 17.12 -38.73
N ILE A 11 -45.66 18.40 -39.02
CA ILE A 11 -44.31 18.97 -38.97
C ILE A 11 -43.86 19.24 -37.53
N ALA A 12 -44.80 19.60 -36.65
CA ALA A 12 -44.54 19.79 -35.23
C ALA A 12 -44.27 18.46 -34.49
N LEU A 13 -44.75 17.32 -34.98
CA LEU A 13 -44.54 16.01 -34.35
C LEU A 13 -43.21 15.35 -34.77
N CYS A 14 -42.70 15.62 -35.98
CA CYS A 14 -41.39 15.15 -36.45
C CYS A 14 -40.20 15.85 -35.76
N SER A 15 -40.39 17.07 -35.26
CA SER A 15 -39.32 17.85 -34.60
C SER A 15 -39.03 17.40 -33.16
N TYR A 16 -39.95 16.65 -32.51
CA TYR A 16 -39.73 16.05 -31.18
C TYR A 16 -38.98 14.72 -31.22
N MET A 17 -38.93 14.03 -32.37
CA MET A 17 -38.31 12.70 -32.46
C MET A 17 -36.79 12.74 -32.70
N CYS A 18 -36.23 13.90 -33.08
CA CYS A 18 -34.79 14.06 -33.32
C CYS A 18 -34.06 14.80 -32.18
N SER A 19 -34.75 15.30 -31.15
CA SER A 19 -34.11 16.11 -30.09
C SER A 19 -33.37 15.29 -29.03
N CYS A 20 -33.53 13.96 -28.99
CA CYS A 20 -32.87 13.13 -28.00
C CYS A 20 -31.33 13.09 -28.17
N ASN A 21 -30.83 13.09 -29.41
CA ASN A 21 -29.38 13.08 -29.68
C ASN A 21 -28.69 14.44 -29.51
N ILE A 22 -29.45 15.53 -29.35
CA ILE A 22 -28.91 16.87 -29.04
C ILE A 22 -28.62 17.00 -27.55
N ILE A 23 -29.43 16.32 -26.71
CA ILE A 23 -29.34 16.37 -25.25
C ILE A 23 -28.35 15.31 -24.73
N ASN A 24 -28.16 14.20 -25.46
CA ASN A 24 -27.17 13.17 -25.14
C ASN A 24 -26.45 12.69 -26.41
N PRO A 25 -25.41 13.41 -26.89
CA PRO A 25 -24.63 12.96 -28.03
C PRO A 25 -23.97 11.60 -27.72
N ALA A 26 -23.78 10.77 -28.75
CA ALA A 26 -23.16 9.46 -28.58
C ALA A 26 -21.75 9.60 -27.96
N GLU A 27 -21.54 8.94 -26.82
CA GLU A 27 -20.23 8.91 -26.17
C GLU A 27 -19.21 8.19 -27.06
N LYS A 28 -18.01 8.77 -27.16
CA LYS A 28 -16.93 8.14 -27.90
C LYS A 28 -16.48 6.89 -27.16
N VAL A 29 -16.39 5.77 -27.88
CA VAL A 29 -15.91 4.51 -27.30
C VAL A 29 -14.43 4.68 -26.93
N PRO A 30 -14.03 4.46 -25.66
CA PRO A 30 -12.66 4.64 -25.23
C PRO A 30 -11.76 3.48 -25.69
N THR A 31 -10.46 3.68 -25.53
CA THR A 31 -9.47 2.59 -25.54
C THR A 31 -9.37 2.05 -24.12
N PHE A 32 -9.37 0.73 -23.93
CA PHE A 32 -9.26 0.14 -22.60
C PHE A 32 -7.83 -0.33 -22.34
N VAL A 33 -7.26 0.05 -21.20
CA VAL A 33 -6.01 -0.51 -20.70
C VAL A 33 -6.35 -1.50 -19.59
N TYR A 34 -6.09 -2.79 -19.83
CA TYR A 34 -6.17 -3.79 -18.78
C TYR A 34 -4.85 -3.84 -18.02
N LEU A 35 -4.88 -3.32 -16.80
CA LEU A 35 -3.77 -3.34 -15.86
C LEU A 35 -3.94 -4.57 -14.96
N ASP A 36 -3.10 -5.58 -15.20
CA ASP A 36 -3.16 -6.85 -14.46
C ASP A 36 -2.50 -6.75 -13.08
N SER A 37 -1.32 -6.14 -13.05
CA SER A 37 -0.55 -5.92 -11.83
C SER A 37 0.44 -4.78 -12.01
N VAL A 38 0.97 -4.30 -10.89
CA VAL A 38 2.11 -3.38 -10.84
C VAL A 38 3.27 -4.13 -10.22
N ARG A 39 4.34 -4.33 -10.97
CA ARG A 39 5.54 -5.02 -10.52
C ARG A 39 6.56 -4.01 -10.03
N VAL A 40 6.96 -4.13 -8.77
CA VAL A 40 8.12 -3.39 -8.26
C VAL A 40 9.40 -4.15 -8.64
N THR A 41 10.37 -3.42 -9.18
CA THR A 41 11.72 -3.92 -9.49
C THR A 41 12.78 -3.06 -8.82
N SER A 42 13.97 -3.61 -8.67
CA SER A 42 15.11 -2.85 -8.15
C SER A 42 16.41 -3.49 -8.63
N LYS A 43 17.36 -2.64 -9.01
CA LYS A 43 18.75 -3.04 -9.29
C LYS A 43 19.64 -2.95 -8.04
N GLU A 44 19.16 -2.28 -6.99
CA GLU A 44 19.91 -1.95 -5.77
C GLU A 44 19.20 -2.55 -4.55
N LEU A 45 19.12 -3.88 -4.48
CA LEU A 45 18.47 -4.60 -3.38
C LEU A 45 19.14 -4.33 -2.03
N SER A 46 20.45 -4.04 -2.02
CA SER A 46 21.17 -3.62 -0.81
C SER A 46 20.61 -2.32 -0.21
N ARG A 47 20.08 -1.41 -1.05
CA ARG A 47 19.43 -0.17 -0.62
C ARG A 47 17.94 -0.36 -0.34
N THR A 48 17.28 -1.18 -1.15
CA THR A 48 15.81 -1.22 -1.23
C THR A 48 15.16 -2.40 -0.52
N GLY A 49 15.94 -3.43 -0.19
CA GLY A 49 15.44 -4.71 0.29
C GLY A 49 14.54 -5.41 -0.73
N SER A 50 13.63 -6.25 -0.23
CA SER A 50 12.66 -6.97 -1.06
C SER A 50 11.88 -6.09 -2.02
N THR A 51 11.63 -6.57 -3.24
CA THR A 51 10.71 -5.94 -4.19
C THR A 51 9.27 -6.41 -4.01
N ASN A 52 8.97 -7.21 -2.97
CA ASN A 52 7.59 -7.56 -2.66
C ASN A 52 6.76 -6.30 -2.37
N SER A 53 5.59 -6.22 -3.00
CA SER A 53 4.70 -5.07 -2.91
C SER A 53 3.24 -5.52 -2.94
N LYS A 54 2.36 -4.67 -2.43
CA LYS A 54 0.91 -4.84 -2.48
C LYS A 54 0.27 -3.55 -2.95
N VAL A 55 0.46 -3.27 -4.24
CA VAL A 55 -0.20 -2.17 -4.94
C VAL A 55 -1.65 -2.56 -5.17
N THR A 56 -2.59 -1.81 -4.60
CA THR A 56 -4.03 -2.11 -4.64
C THR A 56 -4.78 -1.19 -5.60
N SER A 57 -4.16 -0.09 -6.01
CA SER A 57 -4.76 0.92 -6.86
C SER A 57 -3.74 1.59 -7.76
N ALA A 58 -4.23 2.26 -8.80
CA ALA A 58 -3.45 2.94 -9.82
C ALA A 58 -4.11 4.29 -10.13
N TRP A 59 -3.35 5.38 -9.99
CA TRP A 59 -3.72 6.71 -10.46
C TRP A 59 -3.23 6.84 -11.88
N VAL A 60 -4.17 6.97 -12.79
CA VAL A 60 -3.90 6.95 -14.22
C VAL A 60 -4.04 8.36 -14.76
N TYR A 61 -2.98 8.83 -15.42
CA TYR A 61 -2.92 10.15 -16.02
C TYR A 61 -2.78 10.02 -17.54
N GLN A 62 -3.49 10.88 -18.26
CA GLN A 62 -3.36 11.07 -19.71
C GLN A 62 -2.84 12.48 -19.97
N ASP A 63 -1.64 12.58 -20.56
CA ASP A 63 -0.96 13.85 -20.82
C ASP A 63 -0.92 14.78 -19.58
N ASN A 64 -0.62 14.18 -18.42
CA ASN A 64 -0.60 14.80 -17.07
C ASN A 64 -1.96 15.17 -16.47
N ASN A 65 -3.08 14.92 -17.15
CA ASN A 65 -4.42 15.07 -16.56
C ASN A 65 -4.86 13.77 -15.90
N LEU A 66 -5.38 13.83 -14.68
CA LEU A 66 -5.91 12.65 -13.99
C LEU A 66 -7.14 12.12 -14.74
N VAL A 67 -7.08 10.86 -15.18
CA VAL A 67 -8.23 10.13 -15.72
C VAL A 67 -9.06 9.57 -14.57
N GLY A 68 -8.40 9.01 -13.56
CA GLY A 68 -9.07 8.47 -12.39
C GLY A 68 -8.18 7.56 -11.55
N VAL A 69 -8.79 6.99 -10.51
CA VAL A 69 -8.17 6.02 -9.61
C VAL A 69 -8.89 4.69 -9.79
N PHE A 70 -8.12 3.64 -10.08
CA PHE A 70 -8.67 2.33 -10.40
C PHE A 70 -8.04 1.28 -9.49
N GLY A 71 -8.83 0.28 -9.08
CA GLY A 71 -8.29 -0.89 -8.38
C GLY A 71 -7.36 -1.70 -9.28
N VAL A 72 -6.47 -2.49 -8.71
CA VAL A 72 -5.61 -3.43 -9.46
C VAL A 72 -5.97 -4.87 -9.07
N PRO A 73 -6.27 -5.77 -10.02
CA PRO A 73 -6.38 -5.57 -11.47
C PRO A 73 -7.65 -4.79 -11.89
N SER A 74 -7.61 -4.12 -13.04
CA SER A 74 -8.81 -3.51 -13.65
C SER A 74 -8.68 -3.21 -15.15
N SER A 75 -9.83 -2.97 -15.80
CA SER A 75 -9.91 -2.43 -17.15
C SER A 75 -10.21 -0.94 -17.08
N ILE A 76 -9.26 -0.13 -17.54
CA ILE A 76 -9.25 1.33 -17.38
C ILE A 76 -9.67 1.97 -18.71
N PRO A 77 -10.80 2.71 -18.76
CA PRO A 77 -11.19 3.43 -19.96
C PRO A 77 -10.33 4.69 -20.14
N ILE A 78 -9.65 4.80 -21.28
CA ILE A 78 -8.87 5.98 -21.67
C ILE A 78 -9.52 6.63 -22.90
N PRO A 79 -10.06 7.85 -22.78
CA PRO A 79 -10.65 8.57 -23.89
C PRO A 79 -9.56 9.16 -24.81
N LEU A 80 -9.19 8.40 -25.83
CA LEU A 80 -8.16 8.79 -26.81
C LEU A 80 -8.76 9.19 -28.15
N GLU A 81 -8.33 10.35 -28.66
CA GLU A 81 -8.58 10.77 -30.06
C GLU A 81 -7.31 10.66 -30.93
N LYS A 82 -6.15 10.76 -30.28
CA LYS A 82 -4.81 10.64 -30.86
C LYS A 82 -3.90 9.93 -29.86
N ALA A 83 -2.69 9.62 -30.30
CA ALA A 83 -1.66 9.09 -29.40
C ALA A 83 -1.48 10.01 -28.18
N ALA A 84 -1.42 9.43 -26.98
CA ALA A 84 -1.22 10.16 -25.74
C ALA A 84 -0.20 9.47 -24.83
N THR A 85 0.40 10.24 -23.94
CA THR A 85 1.28 9.71 -22.90
C THR A 85 0.42 9.28 -21.71
N ILE A 86 0.50 8.01 -21.36
CA ILE A 86 -0.15 7.45 -20.18
C ILE A 86 0.89 7.34 -19.07
N LYS A 87 0.53 7.79 -17.87
CA LYS A 87 1.33 7.59 -16.66
C LYS A 87 0.51 6.86 -15.61
N ILE A 88 1.10 5.83 -15.02
CA ILE A 88 0.51 5.07 -13.93
C ILE A 88 1.35 5.35 -12.68
N LEU A 89 0.73 5.95 -11.67
CA LEU A 89 1.28 6.05 -10.33
C LEU A 89 0.65 4.96 -9.45
N PRO A 90 1.46 4.08 -8.84
CA PRO A 90 0.94 3.07 -7.93
C PRO A 90 0.33 3.71 -6.69
N GLY A 91 -0.66 3.06 -6.11
CA GLY A 91 -1.05 3.34 -4.74
C GLY A 91 -1.46 2.11 -3.94
N VAL A 92 -1.55 2.35 -2.65
CA VAL A 92 -1.60 1.31 -1.61
C VAL A 92 -2.75 1.57 -0.66
N SER A 93 -3.21 0.51 0.02
CA SER A 93 -4.17 0.65 1.11
C SER A 93 -3.44 1.07 2.38
N LEU A 94 -3.74 2.26 2.90
CA LEU A 94 -3.16 2.78 4.13
C LEU A 94 -3.68 1.98 5.33
N ASP A 95 -2.79 1.55 6.23
CA ASP A 95 -3.12 0.89 7.51
C ASP A 95 -4.04 -0.34 7.35
N GLY A 96 -4.01 -0.98 6.16
CA GLY A 96 -4.90 -2.09 5.82
C GLY A 96 -6.36 -1.70 5.53
N LEU A 97 -6.70 -0.41 5.57
CA LEU A 97 -8.04 0.10 5.28
C LEU A 97 -8.28 0.12 3.78
N ARG A 98 -9.05 -0.86 3.27
CA ARG A 98 -9.33 -1.01 1.83
C ARG A 98 -9.94 0.23 1.18
N ASN A 99 -10.71 1.03 1.92
CA ASN A 99 -11.33 2.25 1.38
C ASN A 99 -10.42 3.47 1.42
N PHE A 100 -9.28 3.38 2.11
CA PHE A 100 -8.31 4.46 2.20
C PHE A 100 -7.11 4.14 1.30
N GLN A 101 -7.24 4.52 0.04
CA GLN A 101 -6.19 4.36 -0.96
C GLN A 101 -5.34 5.62 -1.00
N ASP A 102 -4.02 5.46 -0.94
CA ASP A 102 -3.07 6.57 -0.99
C ASP A 102 -2.11 6.40 -2.16
N GLN A 103 -1.72 7.51 -2.78
CA GLN A 103 -0.68 7.52 -3.81
C GLN A 103 0.63 7.09 -3.17
N TYR A 104 1.26 6.03 -3.67
CA TYR A 104 2.52 5.58 -3.11
C TYR A 104 3.67 6.27 -3.82
N ASP A 105 3.87 7.54 -3.48
CA ASP A 105 4.78 8.45 -4.17
C ASP A 105 6.25 8.03 -4.09
N PHE A 106 6.58 7.03 -3.26
CA PHE A 106 7.90 6.40 -3.17
C PHE A 106 8.24 5.48 -4.34
N TYR A 107 7.25 5.11 -5.16
CA TYR A 107 7.49 4.44 -6.43
C TYR A 107 7.51 5.44 -7.59
N THR A 108 8.28 5.11 -8.63
CA THR A 108 8.28 5.86 -9.88
C THR A 108 6.96 5.72 -10.62
N PHE A 109 6.64 6.69 -11.48
CA PHE A 109 5.63 6.50 -12.51
C PHE A 109 6.10 5.46 -13.52
N ASP A 110 5.19 4.61 -13.96
CA ASP A 110 5.33 3.89 -15.22
C ASP A 110 4.73 4.74 -16.34
N THR A 111 5.50 4.98 -17.41
CA THR A 111 5.11 5.91 -18.49
C THR A 111 5.24 5.22 -19.84
N PHE A 112 4.16 5.24 -20.63
CA PHE A 112 4.14 4.66 -21.97
C PHE A 112 3.22 5.45 -22.91
N THR A 113 3.41 5.28 -24.22
CA THR A 113 2.54 5.89 -25.24
C THR A 113 1.43 4.92 -25.61
N LEU A 114 0.19 5.40 -25.61
CA LEU A 114 -0.98 4.63 -26.03
C LEU A 114 -1.58 5.21 -27.31
N GLN A 115 -1.87 4.34 -28.27
CA GLN A 115 -2.56 4.70 -29.52
C GLN A 115 -4.07 4.48 -29.36
N PRO A 116 -4.93 5.31 -29.97
CA PRO A 116 -6.37 5.09 -29.95
C PRO A 116 -6.74 3.75 -30.59
N GLN A 117 -7.41 2.88 -29.83
CA GLN A 117 -8.02 1.64 -30.30
C GLN A 117 -9.42 1.51 -29.68
N PRO A 118 -10.43 2.22 -30.24
CA PRO A 118 -11.78 2.24 -29.68
C PRO A 118 -12.36 0.83 -29.49
N GLY A 119 -12.80 0.53 -28.26
CA GLY A 119 -13.42 -0.74 -27.91
C GLY A 119 -12.44 -1.91 -27.74
N VAL A 120 -11.14 -1.70 -27.97
CA VAL A 120 -10.11 -2.72 -27.78
C VAL A 120 -9.52 -2.63 -26.37
N GLN A 121 -9.27 -3.79 -25.78
CA GLN A 121 -8.58 -3.93 -24.50
C GLN A 121 -7.09 -4.24 -24.73
N VAL A 122 -6.23 -3.26 -24.48
CA VAL A 122 -4.77 -3.38 -24.50
C VAL A 122 -4.30 -3.87 -23.13
N ARG A 123 -3.61 -5.02 -23.07
CA ARG A 123 -3.00 -5.51 -21.84
C ARG A 123 -1.70 -4.77 -21.57
N HIS A 124 -1.52 -4.29 -20.34
CA HIS A 124 -0.31 -3.62 -19.89
C HIS A 124 0.17 -4.19 -18.57
N THR A 125 1.46 -4.50 -18.49
CA THR A 125 2.13 -4.94 -17.26
C THR A 125 2.97 -3.78 -16.75
N SER A 126 2.48 -3.12 -15.69
CA SER A 126 3.18 -1.96 -15.16
C SER A 126 4.41 -2.38 -14.38
N THR A 127 5.53 -1.67 -14.57
CA THR A 127 6.78 -1.89 -13.85
C THR A 127 7.28 -0.58 -13.27
N VAL A 128 7.60 -0.58 -11.97
CA VAL A 128 8.03 0.60 -11.22
C VAL A 128 9.22 0.26 -10.32
N GLU A 129 9.96 1.28 -9.90
CA GLU A 129 11.06 1.14 -8.94
C GLU A 129 10.84 2.11 -7.77
N TYR A 130 11.53 1.92 -6.64
CA TYR A 130 11.63 2.98 -5.65
C TYR A 130 12.33 4.21 -6.27
N THR A 131 11.81 5.41 -6.03
CA THR A 131 12.44 6.62 -6.55
C THR A 131 13.87 6.76 -6.00
N PRO A 132 14.78 7.43 -6.73
CA PRO A 132 16.12 7.72 -6.22
C PRO A 132 16.11 8.58 -4.96
N ALA A 133 15.06 9.39 -4.77
CA ALA A 133 14.90 10.24 -3.59
C ALA A 133 14.32 9.50 -2.38
N ALA A 134 13.67 8.34 -2.57
CA ALA A 134 13.14 7.55 -1.47
C ALA A 134 14.29 7.05 -0.57
N ARG A 135 14.23 7.43 0.71
CA ARG A 135 15.15 7.01 1.75
C ARG A 135 14.57 5.81 2.47
N ILE A 136 15.26 4.68 2.37
CA ILE A 136 14.94 3.46 3.10
C ILE A 136 15.98 3.32 4.21
N GLN A 137 15.55 3.61 5.45
CA GLN A 137 16.47 3.75 6.58
C GLN A 137 16.83 2.42 7.23
N ILE A 138 16.00 1.41 7.02
CA ILE A 138 16.25 0.05 7.46
C ILE A 138 15.59 -0.94 6.51
N VAL A 139 16.22 -2.11 6.41
CA VAL A 139 15.63 -3.35 5.92
C VAL A 139 15.86 -4.42 7.00
N CYS A 140 14.82 -4.79 7.75
CA CYS A 140 14.85 -5.99 8.61
C CYS A 140 14.33 -7.17 7.80
N ASP A 141 15.24 -7.86 7.10
CA ASP A 141 14.97 -9.06 6.30
C ASP A 141 15.29 -10.38 7.01
N PHE A 142 15.82 -10.30 8.24
CA PHE A 142 16.21 -11.45 9.06
C PHE A 142 17.23 -12.41 8.39
N GLU A 143 17.95 -11.97 7.36
CA GLU A 143 18.89 -12.85 6.64
C GLU A 143 20.15 -13.12 7.46
N THR A 144 20.66 -12.09 8.14
CA THR A 144 21.91 -12.14 8.91
C THR A 144 21.72 -12.16 10.44
N GLY A 145 20.52 -11.85 10.93
CA GLY A 145 20.25 -11.81 12.36
C GLY A 145 18.91 -11.14 12.71
N ASN A 146 18.74 -10.82 13.99
CA ASN A 146 17.58 -10.09 14.50
C ASN A 146 18.07 -8.92 15.35
N THR A 147 17.54 -7.72 15.10
CA THR A 147 17.87 -6.49 15.84
C THR A 147 16.81 -6.13 16.88
N PHE A 148 15.74 -6.90 17.01
CA PHE A 148 14.70 -6.68 18.01
C PHE A 148 15.02 -7.38 19.33
N ARG A 149 14.63 -6.74 20.43
CA ARG A 149 14.70 -7.26 21.79
C ARG A 149 13.48 -6.84 22.58
N LYS A 150 13.23 -7.50 23.72
CA LYS A 150 12.21 -7.08 24.68
C LYS A 150 12.41 -5.63 25.11
N THR A 151 11.32 -4.88 25.20
CA THR A 151 11.32 -3.51 25.70
C THR A 151 11.66 -3.49 27.18
N ASN A 152 11.12 -4.45 27.94
CA ASN A 152 11.47 -4.71 29.33
C ASN A 152 12.18 -6.07 29.46
N ALA A 153 13.50 -6.05 29.65
CA ALA A 153 14.30 -7.26 29.76
C ALA A 153 13.92 -8.13 30.98
N ASP A 154 13.47 -7.49 32.07
CA ASP A 154 13.12 -8.15 33.33
C ASP A 154 11.72 -8.75 33.33
N ASN A 155 10.90 -8.44 32.33
CA ASN A 155 9.58 -9.05 32.20
C ASN A 155 9.71 -10.52 31.75
N THR A 156 9.36 -11.43 32.65
CA THR A 156 9.45 -12.88 32.42
C THR A 156 8.22 -13.44 31.69
N SER A 157 7.09 -12.71 31.69
CA SER A 157 5.90 -13.08 30.90
C SER A 157 5.95 -12.56 29.45
N ASP A 158 7.01 -11.82 29.11
CA ASP A 158 7.24 -11.23 27.79
C ASP A 158 8.21 -12.09 26.98
N THR A 159 7.84 -12.42 25.74
CA THR A 159 8.71 -13.09 24.77
C THR A 159 9.32 -12.09 23.79
N THR A 160 10.31 -12.51 23.00
CA THR A 160 10.95 -11.67 22.00
C THR A 160 10.72 -12.18 20.59
N ILE A 161 10.90 -11.31 19.59
CA ILE A 161 11.12 -11.75 18.22
C ILE A 161 12.40 -12.58 18.20
N VAL A 162 12.34 -13.77 17.61
CA VAL A 162 13.48 -14.63 17.32
C VAL A 162 13.55 -14.94 15.83
N ARG A 163 14.75 -15.13 15.30
CA ARG A 163 14.91 -15.55 13.89
C ARG A 163 14.54 -17.03 13.76
N THR A 164 13.64 -17.35 12.83
CA THR A 164 13.35 -18.74 12.43
C THR A 164 13.89 -19.03 11.03
N ALA A 165 14.37 -20.26 10.81
CA ALA A 165 14.79 -20.77 9.50
C ALA A 165 13.91 -21.92 9.00
N ASP A 166 12.82 -22.23 9.72
CA ASP A 166 11.81 -23.20 9.30
C ASP A 166 11.14 -22.72 8.02
N LYS A 167 11.34 -23.45 6.92
CA LYS A 167 10.84 -23.07 5.59
C LYS A 167 9.33 -22.91 5.50
N SER A 168 8.55 -23.50 6.43
CA SER A 168 7.09 -23.27 6.50
C SER A 168 6.72 -21.90 7.11
N LYS A 169 7.68 -21.26 7.79
CA LYS A 169 7.53 -19.98 8.50
C LYS A 169 8.41 -18.86 7.93
N VAL A 170 9.14 -19.14 6.86
CA VAL A 170 9.98 -18.15 6.17
C VAL A 170 9.18 -17.53 5.02
N PHE A 171 9.19 -16.21 4.90
CA PHE A 171 8.55 -15.50 3.78
C PHE A 171 9.38 -15.67 2.50
N GLU A 172 10.63 -15.23 2.54
CA GLU A 172 11.61 -15.38 1.47
C GLU A 172 13.02 -15.54 2.05
N GLY A 173 14.01 -15.86 1.21
CA GLY A 173 15.39 -15.97 1.66
C GLY A 173 15.66 -17.11 2.67
N GLY A 174 16.46 -16.79 3.68
CA GLY A 174 17.02 -17.70 4.67
C GLY A 174 16.36 -17.64 6.05
N GLY A 175 15.61 -16.58 6.38
CA GLY A 175 14.96 -16.46 7.68
C GLY A 175 13.83 -15.44 7.73
N SER A 176 13.03 -15.51 8.80
CA SER A 176 12.04 -14.48 9.14
C SER A 176 12.01 -14.28 10.66
N GLY A 177 11.41 -13.19 11.13
CA GLY A 177 11.15 -12.96 12.54
C GLY A 177 9.92 -13.75 13.01
N LEU A 178 10.01 -14.37 14.18
CA LEU A 178 8.93 -15.11 14.85
C LEU A 178 8.75 -14.59 16.27
N ILE A 179 7.53 -14.16 16.58
CA ILE A 179 7.01 -14.04 17.94
C ILE A 179 6.19 -15.31 18.19
N TYR A 180 6.46 -16.00 19.29
CA TYR A 180 5.69 -17.16 19.72
C TYR A 180 5.16 -16.94 21.14
N LEU A 181 3.84 -16.99 21.28
CA LEU A 181 3.10 -16.73 22.50
C LEU A 181 2.52 -18.04 23.05
N ASP A 182 2.56 -18.20 24.36
CA ASP A 182 1.97 -19.32 25.09
C ASP A 182 1.55 -18.89 26.50
N ALA A 183 1.05 -19.83 27.31
CA ALA A 183 0.60 -19.53 28.67
C ALA A 183 1.71 -19.02 29.62
N SER A 184 2.99 -19.31 29.33
CA SER A 184 4.13 -18.81 30.11
C SER A 184 4.61 -17.44 29.61
N HIS A 185 4.44 -17.17 28.31
CA HIS A 185 4.78 -15.90 27.67
C HIS A 185 3.59 -15.38 26.85
N PRO A 186 2.51 -14.89 27.49
CA PRO A 186 1.29 -14.49 26.80
C PRO A 186 1.42 -13.14 26.08
N GLU A 187 2.51 -12.40 26.29
CA GLU A 187 2.71 -11.08 25.71
C GLU A 187 4.07 -10.99 25.03
N SER A 188 4.17 -10.11 24.03
CA SER A 188 5.44 -9.71 23.42
C SER A 188 5.44 -8.21 23.19
N GLU A 189 6.42 -7.48 23.70
CA GLU A 189 6.65 -6.07 23.33
C GLU A 189 8.13 -5.83 22.98
N ASN A 190 8.39 -5.74 21.69
CA ASN A 190 9.74 -5.67 21.13
C ASN A 190 10.06 -4.27 20.67
N ILE A 191 11.34 -3.91 20.77
CA ILE A 191 11.90 -2.69 20.21
C ILE A 191 13.22 -3.02 19.51
N ASN A 192 13.51 -2.35 18.40
CA ASN A 192 14.81 -2.49 17.76
C ASN A 192 15.93 -1.92 18.65
N THR A 193 17.16 -2.43 18.49
CA THR A 193 18.29 -2.09 19.38
C THR A 193 18.58 -0.58 19.43
N PRO A 194 19.13 -0.07 20.56
CA PRO A 194 19.44 1.35 20.72
C PRO A 194 20.42 1.90 19.69
N ASP A 195 21.29 1.07 19.11
CA ASP A 195 22.24 1.55 18.08
C ASP A 195 21.54 1.85 16.74
N ASN A 196 20.26 1.51 16.62
CA ASN A 196 19.44 1.66 15.43
C ASN A 196 18.36 2.73 15.62
N TYR A 197 18.77 4.00 15.66
CA TYR A 197 17.83 5.13 15.59
C TYR A 197 17.59 5.54 14.14
N TYR A 198 16.35 5.93 13.83
CA TYR A 198 15.96 6.42 12.51
C TYR A 198 15.50 7.86 12.60
N THR A 199 15.93 8.69 11.65
CA THR A 199 15.50 10.08 11.56
C THR A 199 14.42 10.17 10.50
N ILE A 200 13.16 10.22 10.92
CA ILE A 200 12.02 10.27 9.99
C ILE A 200 11.60 11.73 9.87
N PRO A 201 11.75 12.37 8.71
CA PRO A 201 11.33 13.75 8.54
C PRO A 201 9.80 13.87 8.57
N THR A 202 9.32 15.05 8.96
CA THR A 202 7.88 15.36 8.90
C THR A 202 7.37 15.24 7.47
N GLY A 203 6.19 14.65 7.34
CA GLY A 203 5.51 14.41 6.07
C GLY A 203 5.26 12.92 5.83
N LYS A 204 4.86 12.62 4.60
CA LYS A 204 4.51 11.28 4.18
C LYS A 204 5.66 10.32 4.42
N SER A 205 5.38 9.26 5.17
CA SER A 205 6.33 8.22 5.53
C SER A 205 5.56 6.96 5.93
N TYR A 206 6.19 5.79 5.74
CA TYR A 206 5.55 4.51 6.03
C TYR A 206 6.50 3.54 6.73
N ILE A 207 5.92 2.66 7.54
CA ILE A 207 6.47 1.33 7.76
C ILE A 207 5.89 0.39 6.69
N GLU A 208 6.76 -0.25 5.91
CA GLU A 208 6.39 -1.42 5.12
C GLU A 208 6.69 -2.69 5.93
N ILE A 209 5.79 -3.66 5.92
CA ILE A 209 6.01 -4.93 6.61
C ILE A 209 5.35 -6.09 5.87
N ASN A 210 6.07 -7.20 5.71
CA ASN A 210 5.50 -8.49 5.35
C ASN A 210 5.18 -9.26 6.62
N TYR A 211 3.99 -9.86 6.72
CA TYR A 211 3.57 -10.57 7.92
C TYR A 211 2.66 -11.78 7.63
N LYS A 212 2.64 -12.72 8.57
CA LYS A 212 1.67 -13.82 8.67
C LYS A 212 1.45 -14.11 10.15
N SER A 213 0.21 -14.23 10.61
CA SER A 213 -0.07 -14.43 12.04
C SER A 213 -1.42 -15.10 12.29
N ASP A 214 -1.56 -15.79 13.40
CA ASP A 214 -2.86 -16.30 13.91
C ASP A 214 -3.42 -15.46 15.06
N VAL A 215 -2.67 -14.46 15.51
CA VAL A 215 -3.09 -13.42 16.46
C VAL A 215 -2.98 -12.03 15.83
N ASP A 216 -3.79 -11.11 16.35
CA ASP A 216 -3.65 -9.68 16.06
C ASP A 216 -2.36 -9.15 16.71
N PHE A 217 -1.73 -8.16 16.08
CA PHE A 217 -0.52 -7.52 16.61
C PHE A 217 -0.48 -6.04 16.22
N GLN A 218 0.46 -5.30 16.77
CA GLN A 218 0.62 -3.87 16.56
C GLN A 218 2.05 -3.56 16.16
N VAL A 219 2.20 -2.56 15.32
CA VAL A 219 3.50 -1.98 14.96
C VAL A 219 3.44 -0.50 15.29
N GLY A 220 4.49 0.01 15.92
CA GLY A 220 4.54 1.37 16.43
C GLY A 220 5.92 1.99 16.32
N LEU A 221 5.99 3.25 16.75
CA LEU A 221 7.25 3.96 16.89
C LEU A 221 7.39 4.48 18.31
N GLN A 222 8.62 4.48 18.80
CA GLN A 222 9.00 5.14 20.03
C GLN A 222 10.06 6.20 19.75
N GLY A 223 9.81 7.42 20.20
CA GLY A 223 10.73 8.54 20.13
C GLY A 223 10.89 9.22 21.49
N SER A 224 11.28 10.48 21.45
CA SER A 224 11.41 11.37 22.61
C SER A 224 10.83 12.73 22.29
N GLN A 225 10.05 13.28 23.22
CA GLN A 225 9.49 14.63 23.20
C GLN A 225 9.88 15.34 24.49
N SER A 226 10.61 16.46 24.38
CA SER A 226 11.10 17.23 25.53
C SER A 226 11.85 16.39 26.58
N GLY A 227 12.64 15.41 26.13
CA GLY A 227 13.40 14.52 27.01
C GLY A 227 12.60 13.35 27.60
N THR A 228 11.31 13.26 27.31
CA THR A 228 10.44 12.16 27.75
C THR A 228 10.27 11.15 26.62
N VAL A 229 10.45 9.86 26.93
CA VAL A 229 10.18 8.78 25.97
C VAL A 229 8.68 8.73 25.70
N VAL A 230 8.31 8.76 24.42
CA VAL A 230 6.92 8.66 23.95
C VAL A 230 6.84 7.56 22.91
N TYR A 231 5.73 6.83 22.87
CA TYR A 231 5.50 5.79 21.88
C TYR A 231 4.03 5.69 21.53
N GLU A 232 3.77 5.23 20.30
CA GLU A 232 2.43 5.05 19.79
C GLU A 232 2.37 3.86 18.83
N TYR A 233 1.25 3.13 18.90
CA TYR A 233 0.90 2.03 18.02
C TYR A 233 -0.31 2.45 17.18
N PRO A 234 -0.10 3.07 16.00
CA PRO A 234 -1.18 3.72 15.24
C PRO A 234 -2.22 2.74 14.70
N VAL A 235 -1.85 1.46 14.52
CA VAL A 235 -2.72 0.43 13.93
C VAL A 235 -2.62 -0.90 14.66
N VAL A 236 -3.76 -1.59 14.74
CA VAL A 236 -3.84 -3.02 15.06
C VAL A 236 -3.93 -3.80 13.75
N ILE A 237 -2.91 -4.60 13.46
CA ILE A 237 -2.83 -5.49 12.31
C ILE A 237 -3.59 -6.77 12.61
N LYS A 238 -4.55 -7.08 11.75
CA LYS A 238 -5.38 -8.28 11.88
C LYS A 238 -4.63 -9.54 11.47
N ALA A 239 -4.92 -10.64 12.17
CA ALA A 239 -4.39 -11.96 11.84
C ALA A 239 -4.59 -12.33 10.36
N SER A 240 -3.62 -13.03 9.79
CA SER A 240 -3.62 -13.49 8.40
C SER A 240 -2.93 -14.85 8.30
N ASP A 241 -3.67 -15.86 7.84
CA ASP A 241 -3.18 -17.23 7.63
C ASP A 241 -2.19 -17.37 6.46
N THR A 242 -2.15 -16.36 5.60
CA THR A 242 -1.25 -16.21 4.46
C THR A 242 -0.34 -15.00 4.64
N TRP A 243 0.84 -15.04 4.00
CA TRP A 243 1.74 -13.90 3.98
C TRP A 243 1.09 -12.71 3.27
N ASN A 244 1.10 -11.58 3.94
CA ASN A 244 0.48 -10.34 3.49
C ASN A 244 1.49 -9.20 3.64
N LYS A 245 1.20 -8.05 3.01
CA LYS A 245 1.99 -6.83 3.15
C LYS A 245 1.10 -5.69 3.62
N MET A 246 1.62 -4.87 4.53
CA MET A 246 0.97 -3.65 5.02
C MET A 246 1.88 -2.44 4.84
N TYR A 247 1.24 -1.28 4.61
CA TYR A 247 1.85 0.04 4.55
C TYR A 247 1.22 0.87 5.68
N ILE A 248 1.99 1.13 6.73
CA ILE A 248 1.50 1.80 7.94
C ILE A 248 1.92 3.25 7.89
N GLY A 249 0.96 4.17 7.88
CA GLY A 249 1.23 5.61 7.82
C GLY A 249 1.90 6.12 9.09
N LEU A 250 2.95 6.90 8.92
CA LEU A 250 3.69 7.51 10.04
C LEU A 250 3.53 9.03 10.13
N GLU A 251 2.92 9.66 9.14
CA GLU A 251 2.87 11.12 9.01
C GLU A 251 2.28 11.81 10.26
N SER A 252 1.15 11.29 10.76
CA SER A 252 0.51 11.83 11.97
C SER A 252 1.40 11.67 13.22
N LEU A 253 2.04 10.51 13.38
CA LEU A 253 2.88 10.19 14.53
C LEU A 253 4.14 11.08 14.55
N VAL A 254 4.83 11.15 13.41
CA VAL A 254 6.04 11.96 13.25
C VAL A 254 5.73 13.46 13.40
N GLY A 255 4.58 13.91 12.91
CA GLY A 255 4.09 15.28 13.11
C GLY A 255 3.78 15.63 14.56
N THR A 256 3.30 14.66 15.36
CA THR A 256 2.87 14.90 16.75
C THR A 256 4.04 14.98 17.73
N PHE A 257 4.97 14.01 17.68
CA PHE A 257 6.06 13.95 18.65
C PHE A 257 7.35 14.63 18.18
N ASN A 258 7.52 14.82 16.86
CA ASN A 258 8.69 15.41 16.21
C ASN A 258 10.02 15.05 16.90
N SER A 259 10.29 13.75 17.00
CA SER A 259 11.52 13.26 17.59
C SER A 259 12.69 13.30 16.60
N SER A 260 13.90 13.54 17.11
CA SER A 260 15.13 13.44 16.31
C SER A 260 15.52 12.00 15.98
N ALA A 261 14.98 11.04 16.73
CA ALA A 261 15.33 9.63 16.65
C ALA A 261 14.11 8.76 17.01
N TYR A 262 13.75 7.86 16.10
CA TYR A 262 12.69 6.88 16.27
C TYR A 262 13.24 5.46 16.34
N ARG A 263 12.52 4.61 17.07
CA ARG A 263 12.73 3.17 17.17
C ARG A 263 11.44 2.45 16.80
N ILE A 264 11.53 1.33 16.09
CA ILE A 264 10.37 0.52 15.70
C ILE A 264 10.00 -0.38 16.86
N MET A 265 8.71 -0.47 17.15
CA MET A 265 8.15 -1.37 18.15
C MET A 265 7.17 -2.35 17.52
N LEU A 266 7.13 -3.58 18.05
CA LEU A 266 6.15 -4.60 17.69
C LEU A 266 5.56 -5.21 18.96
N LYS A 267 4.24 -5.24 19.03
CA LYS A 267 3.51 -5.75 20.19
C LYS A 267 2.49 -6.81 19.80
N ALA A 268 2.41 -7.90 20.55
CA ALA A 268 1.40 -8.93 20.38
C ALA A 268 0.96 -9.48 21.74
N THR A 269 -0.28 -9.95 21.84
CA THR A 269 -0.84 -10.55 23.05
C THR A 269 -1.64 -11.78 22.66
N LEU A 270 -1.50 -12.86 23.43
CA LEU A 270 -2.24 -14.10 23.26
C LEU A 270 -3.72 -13.84 23.59
N PRO A 271 -4.66 -14.03 22.65
CA PRO A 271 -6.07 -13.83 22.91
C PRO A 271 -6.61 -14.79 23.96
N ASP A 272 -7.57 -14.32 24.76
CA ASP A 272 -8.24 -15.14 25.77
C ASP A 272 -8.79 -16.44 25.16
N GLY A 273 -8.50 -17.57 25.83
CA GLY A 273 -8.96 -18.89 25.40
C GLY A 273 -8.08 -19.57 24.35
N GLN A 274 -7.05 -18.91 23.82
CA GLN A 274 -6.04 -19.56 22.99
C GLN A 274 -4.90 -20.13 23.85
N ALA A 275 -4.41 -21.32 23.50
CA ALA A 275 -3.27 -21.94 24.18
C ALA A 275 -1.92 -21.41 23.67
N THR A 276 -1.87 -21.05 22.40
CA THR A 276 -0.66 -20.60 21.69
C THR A 276 -1.04 -19.59 20.62
N GLY A 277 -0.10 -18.74 20.23
CA GLY A 277 -0.23 -17.84 19.07
C GLY A 277 1.14 -17.49 18.49
N TYR A 278 1.16 -16.99 17.27
CA TYR A 278 2.38 -16.55 16.61
C TYR A 278 2.17 -15.35 15.70
N VAL A 279 3.26 -14.58 15.56
CA VAL A 279 3.40 -13.53 14.55
C VAL A 279 4.70 -13.78 13.81
N LEU A 280 4.62 -13.94 12.50
CA LEU A 280 5.76 -13.97 11.60
C LEU A 280 5.86 -12.62 10.90
N VAL A 281 7.06 -12.05 10.86
CA VAL A 281 7.35 -10.78 10.23
C VAL A 281 8.61 -10.88 9.38
N ASP A 282 8.62 -10.12 8.29
CA ASP A 282 9.76 -10.03 7.39
C ASP A 282 9.76 -8.67 6.67
N ASN A 283 10.88 -8.31 6.07
CA ASN A 283 11.05 -7.14 5.23
C ASN A 283 10.49 -5.85 5.83
N ILE A 284 10.79 -5.59 7.12
CA ILE A 284 10.35 -4.37 7.79
C ILE A 284 11.21 -3.21 7.28
N LYS A 285 10.57 -2.17 6.74
CA LYS A 285 11.25 -0.98 6.20
C LYS A 285 10.63 0.29 6.74
N ILE A 286 11.45 1.33 6.93
CA ILE A 286 10.98 2.71 7.05
C ILE A 286 11.29 3.42 5.75
N VAL A 287 10.27 3.98 5.12
CA VAL A 287 10.38 4.73 3.86
C VAL A 287 9.95 6.17 4.08
N SER A 288 10.81 7.11 3.69
CA SER A 288 10.56 8.55 3.73
C SER A 288 11.26 9.26 2.56
N TYR A 289 11.08 10.57 2.45
CA TYR A 289 11.94 11.44 1.63
C TYR A 289 13.07 12.08 2.44
#